data_AF-A0A412S5V5-F1
#
_entry.id   AF-A0A412S5V5-F1
#
_cell.length_a   1.000
_cell.length_b   1.000
_cell.length_c   1.000
_cell.angle_alpha   90.00
_cell.angle_beta   90.00
_cell.angle_gamma   90.00
#
_symmetry.space_group_name_H-M   'P 1'
#
loop_
_entity.id
_entity.type
_entity.pdbx_description
1 polymer ?
#
loop_
_entity_poly.entity_id
_entity_poly.type
_entity_poly.pdbx_seq_one_letter_code
_entity_poly.pdbx_strand_id
1 'polypeptide(L)'
;MPLDKAIVDFKLKDKPNISLNEKFPYQDSWNEEWITSFNWDEGYPETEIVDAYISTSHIAGSLQISHFGHGCTFLLVVNGNEKGHIWFDGRADYSGLVPKLKDGQRISFIEWYITFLDMEIENINESLTNSTTA
;
A
#
# COMPACT_ATOMS: atom_id res chain seq x y z
N MET A 1 -9.61 -10.48 -5.07
CA MET A 1 -8.36 -11.23 -4.82
C MET A 1 -8.64 -12.31 -3.77
N PRO A 2 -8.24 -13.57 -3.99
CA PRO A 2 -8.34 -14.64 -2.98
C PRO A 2 -7.58 -14.30 -1.69
N LEU A 3 -8.07 -14.75 -0.52
CA LEU A 3 -7.47 -14.42 0.79
C LEU A 3 -6.02 -14.92 0.92
N ASP A 4 -5.73 -16.11 0.39
CA ASP A 4 -4.41 -16.71 0.33
C ASP A 4 -3.40 -15.86 -0.45
N LYS A 5 -3.87 -15.00 -1.37
CA LYS A 5 -3.02 -14.04 -2.09
C LYS A 5 -2.89 -12.70 -1.39
N ALA A 6 -3.92 -12.29 -0.66
CA ALA A 6 -3.93 -11.00 0.05
C ALA A 6 -2.96 -10.96 1.25
N ILE A 7 -2.53 -12.13 1.73
CA ILE A 7 -1.59 -12.28 2.85
C ILE A 7 -0.15 -12.56 2.38
N VAL A 8 0.15 -12.51 1.08
CA VAL A 8 1.48 -12.81 0.55
C VAL A 8 2.12 -11.52 0.04
N ASP A 9 3.18 -11.05 0.70
CA ASP A 9 3.92 -9.89 0.18
C ASP A 9 4.85 -10.34 -0.95
N PHE A 10 4.53 -9.92 -2.17
CA PHE A 10 5.25 -10.36 -3.37
C PHE A 10 6.53 -9.55 -3.65
N LYS A 11 6.87 -8.57 -2.80
CA LYS A 11 8.05 -7.70 -2.99
C LYS A 11 9.36 -8.44 -2.76
N LEU A 12 9.39 -9.40 -1.82
CA LEU A 12 10.55 -10.26 -1.59
C LEU A 12 10.50 -11.53 -2.45
N LYS A 13 11.68 -12.06 -2.75
CA LYS A 13 11.85 -13.23 -3.64
C LYS A 13 11.16 -14.49 -3.10
N ASP A 14 11.20 -14.67 -1.79
CA ASP A 14 10.60 -15.80 -1.06
C ASP A 14 9.10 -15.62 -0.79
N LYS A 15 8.56 -14.42 -1.07
CA LYS A 15 7.14 -14.08 -0.97
C LYS A 15 6.53 -14.43 0.40
N PRO A 16 7.04 -13.82 1.48
CA PRO A 16 6.65 -14.17 2.83
C PRO A 16 5.18 -13.85 3.10
N ASN A 17 4.59 -14.60 4.02
CA ASN A 17 3.25 -14.32 4.51
C ASN A 17 3.26 -13.14 5.49
N ILE A 18 2.24 -12.30 5.39
CA ILE A 18 1.90 -11.25 6.33
C ILE A 18 1.20 -11.90 7.53
N SER A 19 1.75 -11.69 8.73
CA SER A 19 1.14 -12.21 9.96
C SER A 19 -0.11 -11.42 10.32
N LEU A 20 -1.28 -12.06 10.35
CA LEU A 20 -2.54 -11.42 10.79
C LEU A 20 -2.72 -11.45 12.32
N ASN A 21 -1.91 -12.26 13.02
CA ASN A 21 -1.96 -12.39 14.48
C ASN A 21 -1.26 -11.22 15.18
N GLU A 22 -0.32 -10.59 14.50
CA GLU A 22 0.38 -9.41 14.97
C GLU A 22 -0.41 -8.13 14.64
N LYS A 23 -0.24 -7.11 15.48
CA LYS A 23 -0.89 -5.81 15.29
C LYS A 23 -0.13 -5.00 14.26
N PHE A 24 -0.85 -4.26 13.42
CA PHE A 24 -0.25 -3.25 12.57
C PHE A 24 0.50 -2.23 13.42
N PRO A 25 1.80 -1.97 13.11
CA PRO A 25 2.69 -1.30 14.05
C PRO A 25 2.58 0.23 14.04
N TYR A 26 1.99 0.81 13.00
CA TYR A 26 1.99 2.27 12.79
C TYR A 26 0.64 2.92 13.04
N GLN A 27 0.69 4.13 13.57
CA GLN A 27 -0.44 5.06 13.62
C GLN A 27 -0.21 6.25 12.70
N ASP A 28 1.04 6.66 12.47
CA ASP A 28 1.42 7.75 11.56
C ASP A 28 2.23 7.22 10.38
N SER A 29 2.41 8.06 9.35
CA SER A 29 3.27 7.70 8.21
C SER A 29 4.64 7.24 8.68
N TRP A 30 5.13 6.16 8.08
CA TRP A 30 6.44 5.61 8.41
C TRP A 30 7.30 5.51 7.15
N ASN A 31 8.56 5.88 7.29
CA ASN A 31 9.62 5.54 6.34
C ASN A 31 10.94 5.45 7.10
N GLU A 32 11.96 4.88 6.47
CA GLU A 32 13.30 4.82 7.05
C GLU A 32 14.07 6.12 6.82
N GLU A 33 14.84 6.56 7.81
CA GLU A 33 15.63 7.79 7.72
C GLU A 33 16.69 7.70 6.60
N TRP A 34 17.28 6.51 6.43
CA TRP A 34 18.36 6.29 5.48
C TRP A 34 17.94 6.58 4.04
N ILE A 35 16.65 6.45 3.71
CA ILE A 35 16.07 6.68 2.38
C ILE A 35 16.42 8.08 1.87
N THR A 36 16.33 9.08 2.75
CA THR A 36 16.58 10.49 2.41
C THR A 36 18.06 10.86 2.38
N SER A 37 18.89 10.07 3.06
CA SER A 37 20.35 10.30 3.13
C SER A 37 21.14 9.46 2.11
N PHE A 38 20.49 8.45 1.51
CA PHE A 38 21.13 7.54 0.57
C PHE A 38 21.43 8.26 -0.75
N ASN A 39 22.64 8.08 -1.26
CA ASN A 39 23.02 8.62 -2.56
C ASN A 39 22.59 7.68 -3.68
N TRP A 40 21.39 7.93 -4.22
CA TRP A 40 20.78 7.15 -5.29
C TRP A 40 21.54 7.24 -6.64
N ASP A 41 22.40 8.24 -6.82
CA ASP A 41 23.25 8.37 -8.01
C ASP A 41 24.49 7.45 -7.94
N GLU A 42 24.90 7.05 -6.73
CA GLU A 42 26.10 6.24 -6.50
C GLU A 42 25.83 4.74 -6.47
N GLY A 43 24.58 4.31 -6.33
CA GLY A 43 24.24 2.90 -6.38
C GLY A 43 22.88 2.56 -5.78
N TYR A 44 22.80 1.33 -5.27
CA TYR A 44 21.61 0.76 -4.65
C TYR A 44 21.95 0.33 -3.22
N PRO A 45 21.01 0.43 -2.25
CA PRO A 45 21.29 0.01 -0.88
C PRO A 45 21.63 -1.48 -0.81
N GLU A 46 22.43 -1.85 0.19
CA GLU A 46 22.77 -3.26 0.43
C GLU A 46 21.52 -4.12 0.62
N THR A 47 21.59 -5.38 0.18
CA THR A 47 20.40 -6.26 0.13
C THR A 47 19.79 -6.44 1.52
N GLU A 48 20.61 -6.58 2.56
CA GLU A 48 20.13 -6.74 3.94
C GLU A 48 19.35 -5.51 4.43
N ILE A 49 19.70 -4.30 3.99
CA ILE A 49 18.98 -3.07 4.31
C ILE A 49 17.62 -3.05 3.60
N VAL A 50 17.61 -3.43 2.32
CA VAL A 50 16.39 -3.49 1.51
C VAL A 50 15.44 -4.57 2.03
N ASP A 51 15.94 -5.76 2.34
CA ASP A 51 15.14 -6.87 2.87
C ASP A 51 14.52 -6.51 4.23
N ALA A 52 15.28 -5.85 5.11
CA ALA A 52 14.76 -5.33 6.37
C ALA A 52 13.63 -4.32 6.13
N TYR A 53 13.82 -3.36 5.22
CA TYR A 53 12.82 -2.35 4.86
C TYR A 53 11.53 -2.93 4.28
N ILE A 54 11.64 -3.98 3.47
CA ILE A 54 10.50 -4.64 2.80
C ILE A 54 9.85 -5.71 3.71
N SER A 55 10.46 -6.04 4.85
CA SER A 55 9.97 -7.05 5.79
C SER A 55 8.46 -6.93 6.08
N THR A 56 7.77 -8.07 6.13
CA THR A 56 6.33 -8.13 6.43
C THR A 56 6.01 -7.68 7.85
N SER A 57 7.00 -7.57 8.74
CA SER A 57 6.83 -6.99 10.08
C SER A 57 6.26 -5.56 10.03
N HIS A 58 6.58 -4.80 8.98
CA HIS A 58 6.07 -3.43 8.79
C HIS A 58 4.59 -3.37 8.40
N ILE A 59 4.06 -4.46 7.83
CA ILE A 59 2.68 -4.53 7.34
C ILE A 59 1.87 -5.64 8.02
N ALA A 60 2.35 -6.15 9.15
CA ALA A 60 1.64 -7.13 9.96
C ALA A 60 0.22 -6.64 10.31
N GLY A 61 -0.72 -7.57 10.50
CA GLY A 61 -2.09 -7.23 10.82
C GLY A 61 -2.87 -6.57 9.68
N SER A 62 -2.38 -6.64 8.43
CA SER A 62 -3.03 -6.06 7.26
C SER A 62 -3.22 -7.07 6.11
N LEU A 63 -4.13 -6.73 5.18
CA LEU A 63 -4.38 -7.44 3.93
C LEU A 63 -4.02 -6.54 2.75
N GLN A 64 -3.29 -7.06 1.77
CA GLN A 64 -3.14 -6.40 0.48
C GLN A 64 -4.44 -6.54 -0.32
N ILE A 65 -5.13 -5.43 -0.58
CA ILE A 65 -6.47 -5.43 -1.20
C ILE A 65 -6.47 -4.95 -2.65
N SER A 66 -5.45 -4.21 -3.07
CA SER A 66 -5.33 -3.72 -4.44
C SER A 66 -3.88 -3.39 -4.80
N HIS A 67 -3.52 -3.57 -6.06
CA HIS A 67 -2.23 -3.14 -6.61
C HIS A 67 -2.33 -1.72 -7.17
N PHE A 68 -1.29 -0.93 -6.98
CA PHE A 68 -1.17 0.44 -7.50
C PHE A 68 -0.10 0.57 -8.60
N GLY A 69 0.52 -0.54 -9.01
CA GLY A 69 1.68 -0.54 -9.93
C GLY A 69 3.02 -0.50 -9.19
N HIS A 70 4.12 -0.80 -9.89
CA HIS A 70 5.50 -0.87 -9.35
C HIS A 70 5.70 -1.73 -8.07
N GLY A 71 4.72 -2.57 -7.74
CA GLY A 71 4.71 -3.37 -6.53
C GLY A 71 4.15 -2.65 -5.29
N CYS A 72 3.69 -1.41 -5.44
CA CYS A 72 2.93 -0.70 -4.44
C CYS A 72 1.51 -1.27 -4.30
N THR A 73 0.99 -1.25 -3.08
CA THR A 73 -0.33 -1.84 -2.75
C THR A 73 -1.13 -0.99 -1.79
N PHE A 74 -2.46 -1.14 -1.82
CA PHE A 74 -3.31 -0.70 -0.73
C PHE A 74 -3.47 -1.80 0.30
N LEU A 75 -3.33 -1.43 1.57
CA LEU A 75 -3.49 -2.29 2.72
C LEU A 75 -4.82 -1.97 3.42
N LEU A 76 -5.57 -3.01 3.77
CA LEU A 76 -6.63 -2.92 4.77
C LEU A 76 -6.10 -3.46 6.09
N VAL A 77 -6.05 -2.61 7.12
CA VAL A 77 -5.65 -3.06 8.46
C VAL A 77 -6.80 -3.82 9.12
N VAL A 78 -6.52 -5.04 9.58
CA VAL A 78 -7.51 -5.94 10.23
C VAL A 78 -7.20 -6.22 11.70
N ASN A 79 -5.99 -5.91 12.16
CA ASN A 79 -5.54 -6.07 13.54
C ASN A 79 -4.62 -4.91 13.96
N GLY A 80 -4.85 -4.32 15.13
CA GLY A 80 -4.14 -3.13 15.63
C GLY A 80 -5.04 -1.90 15.79
N ASN A 81 -4.43 -0.75 16.10
CA ASN A 81 -5.15 0.51 16.36
C ASN A 81 -5.80 1.08 15.10
N GLU A 82 -5.21 0.82 13.94
CA GLU A 82 -5.68 1.30 12.63
C GLU A 82 -6.73 0.38 11.99
N LYS A 83 -7.29 -0.59 12.72
CA LYS A 83 -8.25 -1.57 12.19
C LYS A 83 -9.41 -0.90 11.47
N GLY A 84 -9.65 -1.32 10.22
CA GLY A 84 -10.70 -0.80 9.35
C GLY A 84 -10.24 0.33 8.42
N HIS A 85 -9.06 0.90 8.64
CA HIS A 85 -8.51 1.99 7.83
C HIS A 85 -7.60 1.49 6.70
N ILE A 86 -7.49 2.33 5.67
CA ILE A 86 -6.67 2.07 4.49
C ILE A 86 -5.30 2.75 4.61
N TRP A 87 -4.27 1.97 4.27
CA TRP A 87 -2.89 2.43 4.16
C TRP A 87 -2.37 2.19 2.75
N PHE A 88 -1.47 3.06 2.31
CA PHE A 88 -0.68 2.86 1.11
C PHE A 88 0.65 2.25 1.49
N ASP A 89 0.97 1.11 0.89
CA ASP A 89 2.27 0.48 0.94
C ASP A 89 3.07 0.88 -0.29
N GLY A 90 3.91 1.88 -0.10
CA GLY A 90 4.80 2.46 -1.10
C GLY A 90 6.26 2.01 -0.95
N ARG A 91 6.52 0.95 -0.17
CA ARG A 91 7.90 0.49 0.12
C ARG A 91 8.63 0.01 -1.13
N ALA A 92 7.93 -0.48 -2.16
CA ALA A 92 8.57 -0.83 -3.43
C ALA A 92 9.23 0.39 -4.11
N ASP A 93 8.69 1.58 -3.89
CA ASP A 93 9.20 2.86 -4.40
C ASP A 93 9.96 3.65 -3.32
N TYR A 94 10.35 3.02 -2.21
CA TYR A 94 11.03 3.70 -1.08
C TYR A 94 10.23 4.86 -0.45
N SER A 95 8.91 4.90 -0.66
CA SER A 95 8.03 5.96 -0.13
C SER A 95 7.34 5.61 1.19
N GLY A 96 7.67 4.46 1.76
CA GLY A 96 7.21 4.04 3.08
C GLY A 96 5.75 3.62 3.12
N LEU A 97 5.14 3.80 4.29
CA LEU A 97 3.74 3.49 4.59
C LEU A 97 3.01 4.78 4.94
N VAL A 98 1.88 5.04 4.28
CA VAL A 98 1.13 6.29 4.46
C VAL A 98 -0.36 6.00 4.68
N PRO A 99 -0.98 6.49 5.76
CA PRO A 99 -2.43 6.34 5.94
C PRO A 99 -3.16 7.13 4.86
N LYS A 100 -4.23 6.55 4.30
CA LYS A 100 -5.09 7.30 3.37
C LYS A 100 -6.07 8.17 4.15
N LEU A 101 -6.13 9.44 3.74
CA LEU A 101 -6.94 10.46 4.39
C LEU A 101 -7.95 11.05 3.42
N LYS A 102 -9.12 11.41 3.96
CA LYS A 102 -10.11 12.27 3.33
C LYS A 102 -10.46 13.36 4.33
N ASP A 103 -10.32 14.61 3.93
CA ASP A 103 -10.55 15.77 4.80
C ASP A 103 -9.78 15.71 6.13
N GLY A 104 -8.54 15.17 6.08
CA GLY A 104 -7.66 15.00 7.24
C GLY A 104 -8.00 13.82 8.16
N GLN A 105 -9.05 13.05 7.86
CA GLN A 105 -9.48 11.89 8.65
C GLN A 105 -9.08 10.57 7.95
N ARG A 106 -8.82 9.52 8.74
CA ARG A 106 -8.58 8.17 8.20
C ARG A 106 -9.79 7.72 7.39
N ILE A 107 -9.55 7.15 6.21
CA ILE A 107 -10.63 6.56 5.42
C ILE A 107 -10.80 5.08 5.77
N SER A 108 -12.06 4.67 5.87
CA SER A 108 -12.46 3.28 5.96
C SER A 108 -12.37 2.58 4.60
N PHE A 109 -12.42 1.24 4.62
CA PHE A 109 -12.51 0.45 3.39
C PHE A 109 -13.68 0.86 2.49
N ILE A 110 -14.86 1.12 3.06
CA ILE A 110 -16.05 1.44 2.27
C ILE A 110 -15.90 2.80 1.57
N GLU A 111 -15.32 3.80 2.25
CA GLU A 111 -15.07 5.11 1.66
C GLU A 111 -14.03 5.05 0.55
N TRP A 112 -12.94 4.31 0.77
CA TRP A 112 -11.92 4.07 -0.25
C TRP A 112 -12.52 3.38 -1.49
N TYR A 113 -13.32 2.32 -1.26
CA TYR A 113 -13.88 1.53 -2.35
C TYR A 113 -14.91 2.32 -3.16
N ILE A 114 -15.79 3.08 -2.50
CA ILE A 114 -16.75 3.95 -3.18
C ILE A 114 -16.02 5.02 -3.99
N THR A 115 -15.01 5.67 -3.41
CA THR A 115 -14.21 6.70 -4.11
C THR A 115 -13.55 6.12 -5.37
N PHE A 116 -13.03 4.89 -5.30
CA PHE A 116 -12.52 4.18 -6.47
C PHE A 116 -13.61 3.92 -7.52
N LEU A 117 -14.78 3.43 -7.11
CA LEU A 117 -15.88 3.17 -8.06
C LEU A 117 -16.39 4.44 -8.74
N ASP A 118 -16.53 5.54 -8.00
CA ASP A 118 -16.96 6.83 -8.55
C ASP A 118 -15.99 7.31 -9.64
N MET A 119 -14.67 7.22 -9.38
CA MET A 119 -13.62 7.56 -10.34
C MET A 119 -13.69 6.68 -11.60
N GLU A 120 -13.89 5.37 -11.46
CA GLU A 120 -13.99 4.47 -12.62
C GLU A 120 -15.26 4.75 -13.46
N ILE A 121 -16.37 5.10 -12.81
CA ILE A 121 -17.62 5.49 -13.51
C ILE A 121 -17.40 6.79 -14.30
N GLU A 122 -16.73 7.79 -13.71
CA GLU A 122 -16.38 9.04 -14.40
C GLU A 122 -15.49 8.79 -15.61
N ASN A 123 -14.42 8.00 -15.46
CA ASN A 123 -13.51 7.63 -16.55
C ASN A 123 -14.26 6.95 -17.72
N ILE A 124 -15.18 6.03 -17.41
CA ILE A 124 -16.01 5.38 -18.42
C ILE A 124 -16.88 6.40 -19.15
N ASN A 125 -17.55 7.30 -18.43
CA ASN A 125 -18.41 8.32 -19.02
C ASN A 125 -17.63 9.29 -19.94
N GLU A 126 -16.43 9.71 -19.54
CA GLU A 126 -15.55 10.55 -20.36
C GLU A 126 -15.12 9.82 -21.64
N SER A 127 -14.71 8.56 -21.54
CA SER A 127 -14.30 7.76 -22.70
C SER A 127 -15.41 7.57 -23.73
N LEU A 128 -16.66 7.38 -23.27
CA LEU A 128 -17.84 7.26 -24.13
C LEU A 128 -18.19 8.58 -24.81
N THR A 129 -18.07 9.70 -24.08
CA THR A 129 -18.33 11.04 -24.62
C THR A 129 -17.32 11.36 -25.73
N ASN A 130 -16.03 11.16 -25.47
CA ASN A 130 -14.96 11.41 -26.44
C ASN A 130 -15.04 10.53 -27.69
N SER A 131 -15.53 9.29 -27.56
CA SER A 131 -15.74 8.37 -28.69
C SER A 131 -16.94 8.73 -29.56
N THR A 132 -17.88 9.53 -29.06
CA THR A 132 -19.08 9.96 -29.80
C THR A 132 -18.88 11.30 -30.51
N THR A 133 -17.87 12.07 -30.11
CA THR A 133 -17.51 13.39 -30.68
C THR A 133 -16.37 13.34 -31.69
N ALA A 134 -15.73 12.18 -31.89
CA ALA A 134 -14.69 11.92 -32.90
C ALA A 134 -15.29 11.29 -34.16
#